data_AF-A0A842R9K4-F1
#
_entry.id   AF-A0A842R9K4-F1
#
_cell.length_a   1.000
_cell.length_b   1.000
_cell.length_c   1.000
_cell.angle_alpha   90.00
_cell.angle_beta   90.00
_cell.angle_gamma   90.00
#
_symmetry.space_group_name_H-M   'P 1'
#
loop_
_entity.id
_entity.type
_entity.pdbx_description
1 polymer ?
#
loop_
_entity_poly.entity_id
_entity_poly.type
_entity_poly.pdbx_seq_one_letter_code
_entity_poly.pdbx_strand_id
1 'polypeptide(L)'
;MLEAARILAKTKTKKNVRFISFTLEEQNPARVLQTRELAKELGLVDDNYRYLSWRSQKLVKEMFRLRVKTLRKGTTNAEAWELIMKELRSKLTEKERKYFELYKKLYSQDTRTTWLGKSALIGSSRWVEKALKEQKKILGVINLETIGYTSARKHSQKSPMGFLTRLFPRYKVNIRKGKGNFIAITADKNSKQLAKTFYRQCRRKTINLPYLCAQIPFLSFEGIAKRARDVLRSDHGPFWRAGIPAIMLTDTANFRYPYYHTRADTIDKLDFDFIKKVTQATIAATMALIKDSKDDSNPQND
;
A
#
# COMPACT_ATOMS: atom_id res chain seq x y z
N MET A 1 15.05 5.55 -0.57
CA MET A 1 14.60 6.82 -1.20
C MET A 1 15.74 7.83 -1.32
N LEU A 2 16.40 8.20 -0.22
CA LEU A 2 17.48 9.21 -0.22
C LEU A 2 18.63 8.89 -1.18
N GLU A 3 19.06 7.63 -1.26
CA GLU A 3 20.14 7.25 -2.18
C GLU A 3 19.73 7.40 -3.66
N ALA A 4 18.48 7.06 -4.00
CA ALA A 4 17.95 7.31 -5.34
C ALA A 4 17.89 8.82 -5.63
N ALA A 5 17.52 9.64 -4.65
CA ALA A 5 17.52 11.09 -4.77
C ALA A 5 18.92 11.65 -5.00
N ARG A 6 19.91 11.20 -4.23
CA ARG A 6 21.32 11.60 -4.37
C ARG A 6 21.86 11.32 -5.77
N ILE A 7 21.51 10.18 -6.36
CA ILE A 7 21.94 9.81 -7.72
C ILE A 7 21.17 10.59 -8.77
N LEU A 8 19.83 10.66 -8.65
CA LEU A 8 18.97 11.31 -9.65
C LEU A 8 19.16 12.83 -9.69
N ALA A 9 19.49 13.47 -8.56
CA ALA A 9 19.78 14.90 -8.49
C ALA A 9 21.00 15.32 -9.32
N LYS A 10 21.92 14.39 -9.63
CA LYS A 10 23.07 14.65 -10.51
C LYS A 10 22.72 14.61 -11.99
N THR A 11 21.52 14.19 -12.34
CA THR A 11 21.10 14.05 -13.73
C THR A 11 20.59 15.37 -14.27
N LYS A 12 21.19 15.85 -15.37
CA LYS A 12 20.63 16.97 -16.14
C LYS A 12 19.42 16.47 -16.94
N THR A 13 18.24 17.00 -16.65
CA THR A 13 16.99 16.66 -17.36
C THR A 13 16.06 17.86 -17.40
N LYS A 14 15.26 17.98 -18.48
CA LYS A 14 14.18 18.97 -18.60
C LYS A 14 12.96 18.60 -17.73
N LYS A 15 12.88 17.36 -17.24
CA LYS A 15 11.75 16.85 -16.44
C LYS A 15 12.09 16.88 -14.95
N ASN A 16 11.12 17.26 -14.13
CA ASN A 16 11.28 17.27 -12.68
C ASN A 16 11.07 15.88 -12.07
N VAL A 17 12.05 15.41 -11.29
CA VAL A 17 11.88 14.23 -10.42
C VAL A 17 11.61 14.72 -9.00
N ARG A 18 10.49 14.30 -8.42
CA ARG A 18 10.11 14.66 -7.05
C ARG A 18 10.16 13.44 -6.15
N PHE A 19 10.75 13.60 -4.97
CA PHE A 19 10.70 12.63 -3.89
C PHE A 19 9.67 13.13 -2.89
N ILE A 20 8.62 12.32 -2.69
CA ILE A 20 7.52 12.62 -1.79
C ILE A 20 7.48 11.49 -0.76
N SER A 21 7.34 11.88 0.51
CA SER A 21 7.17 10.94 1.61
C SER A 21 5.92 11.34 2.37
N PHE A 22 5.16 10.33 2.77
CA PHE A 22 4.01 10.47 3.65
C PHE A 22 4.33 9.75 4.96
N THR A 23 3.55 10.05 6.00
CA THR A 23 3.72 9.34 7.27
C THR A 23 3.29 7.87 7.09
N LEU A 24 4.05 6.96 7.69
CA LEU A 24 3.84 5.53 7.52
C LEU A 24 2.43 5.15 8.00
N GLU A 25 1.63 4.58 7.09
CA GLU A 25 0.29 4.07 7.35
C GLU A 25 -0.62 5.05 8.07
N GLU A 26 -0.54 6.30 7.61
CA GLU A 26 -1.28 7.42 8.15
C GLU A 26 -2.79 7.13 8.20
N GLN A 27 -3.30 6.92 9.40
CA GLN A 27 -4.73 7.01 9.69
C GLN A 27 -5.13 8.48 9.81
N ASN A 28 -6.44 8.76 9.75
CA ASN A 28 -6.93 10.11 9.98
C ASN A 28 -6.58 10.59 11.40
N PRO A 29 -5.71 11.62 11.55
CA PRO A 29 -5.20 12.02 12.86
C PRO A 29 -6.31 12.53 13.79
N ALA A 30 -7.33 13.21 13.25
CA ALA A 30 -8.46 13.68 14.05
C ALA A 30 -9.33 12.54 14.57
N ARG A 31 -9.54 11.48 13.77
CA ARG A 31 -10.28 10.28 14.21
C ARG A 31 -9.48 9.50 15.25
N VAL A 32 -8.18 9.32 15.01
CA VAL A 32 -7.27 8.62 15.93
C VAL A 32 -7.22 9.34 17.27
N LEU A 33 -7.08 10.67 17.28
CA LEU A 33 -7.08 11.48 18.50
C LEU A 33 -8.37 11.27 19.29
N GLN A 34 -9.55 11.40 18.65
CA GLN A 34 -10.84 11.16 19.31
C GLN A 34 -10.92 9.77 19.95
N THR A 35 -10.50 8.72 19.23
CA THR A 35 -10.51 7.36 19.79
C THR A 35 -9.53 7.20 20.95
N ARG A 36 -8.36 7.83 20.87
CA ARG A 36 -7.31 7.75 21.89
C ARG A 36 -7.71 8.46 23.18
N GLU A 37 -8.26 9.68 23.06
CA GLU A 37 -8.71 10.45 24.22
C GLU A 37 -9.88 9.75 24.92
N LEU A 38 -10.87 9.24 24.17
CA LEU A 38 -11.96 8.47 24.79
C LEU A 38 -11.45 7.19 25.47
N ALA A 39 -10.48 6.49 24.88
CA ALA A 39 -9.90 5.31 25.52
C ALA A 39 -9.21 5.65 26.86
N LYS A 40 -8.51 6.80 26.93
CA LYS A 40 -7.89 7.30 28.16
C LYS A 40 -8.94 7.69 29.20
N GLU A 41 -9.94 8.48 28.81
CA GLU A 41 -11.04 8.93 29.69
C GLU A 41 -11.77 7.73 30.32
N LEU A 42 -12.03 6.69 29.55
CA LEU A 42 -12.69 5.48 30.03
C LEU A 42 -11.78 4.60 30.91
N GLY A 43 -10.49 4.89 31.00
CA GLY A 43 -9.50 4.06 31.70
C GLY A 43 -9.29 2.72 31.01
N LEU A 44 -9.36 2.67 29.68
CA LEU A 44 -9.06 1.47 28.88
C LEU A 44 -7.57 1.36 28.56
N VAL A 45 -6.87 2.49 28.52
CA VAL A 45 -5.44 2.61 28.21
C VAL A 45 -4.73 3.57 29.18
N ASP A 46 -3.40 3.46 29.28
CA ASP A 46 -2.56 4.42 30.00
C ASP A 46 -2.21 5.66 29.16
N ASP A 47 -1.38 6.56 29.71
CA ASP A 47 -0.92 7.78 29.01
C ASP A 47 -0.08 7.50 27.76
N ASN A 48 0.46 6.29 27.64
CA ASN A 48 1.19 5.82 26.47
C ASN A 48 0.28 5.01 25.51
N TYR A 49 -1.04 5.08 25.70
CA TYR A 49 -2.06 4.38 24.92
C TYR A 49 -1.91 2.85 24.92
N ARG A 50 -1.33 2.28 25.98
CA ARG A 50 -1.24 0.82 26.20
C ARG A 50 -2.46 0.36 26.96
N TYR A 51 -3.13 -0.69 26.48
CA TYR A 51 -4.30 -1.26 27.16
C TYR A 51 -3.97 -1.69 28.59
N LEU A 52 -4.74 -1.22 29.55
CA LEU A 52 -4.59 -1.52 30.98
C LEU A 52 -5.07 -2.93 31.34
N SER A 53 -5.90 -3.55 30.49
CA SER A 53 -6.34 -4.92 30.66
C SER A 53 -6.10 -5.76 29.41
N TRP A 54 -5.67 -7.01 29.64
CA TRP A 54 -5.54 -8.00 28.57
C TRP A 54 -6.89 -8.32 27.91
N ARG A 55 -7.97 -8.29 28.70
CA ARG A 55 -9.34 -8.50 28.21
C ARG A 55 -9.73 -7.44 27.18
N SER A 56 -9.55 -6.15 27.48
CA SER A 56 -9.88 -5.07 26.54
C SER A 56 -9.01 -5.12 25.29
N GLN A 57 -7.71 -5.42 25.44
CA GLN A 57 -6.83 -5.64 24.29
C GLN A 57 -7.33 -6.79 23.39
N LYS A 58 -7.76 -7.91 23.98
CA LYS A 58 -8.32 -9.05 23.23
C LYS A 58 -9.62 -8.69 22.51
N LEU A 59 -10.54 -7.98 23.18
CA LEU A 59 -11.80 -7.56 22.58
C LEU A 59 -11.58 -6.62 21.40
N VAL A 60 -10.65 -5.68 21.49
CA VAL A 60 -10.28 -4.82 20.36
C VAL A 60 -9.70 -5.63 19.20
N LYS A 61 -8.82 -6.60 19.48
CA LYS A 61 -8.31 -7.51 18.45
C LYS A 61 -9.42 -8.34 17.80
N GLU A 62 -10.38 -8.82 18.59
CA GLU A 62 -11.55 -9.57 18.10
C GLU A 62 -12.43 -8.69 17.20
N MET A 63 -12.71 -7.45 17.61
CA MET A 63 -13.44 -6.46 16.82
C MET A 63 -12.78 -6.19 15.45
N PHE A 64 -11.46 -5.98 15.41
CA PHE A 64 -10.75 -5.83 14.12
C PHE A 64 -10.82 -7.10 13.26
N ARG A 65 -10.70 -8.29 13.86
CA ARG A 65 -10.82 -9.57 13.13
C ARG A 65 -12.21 -9.76 12.54
N LEU A 66 -13.27 -9.51 13.32
CA LEU A 66 -14.65 -9.58 12.85
C LEU A 66 -14.88 -8.59 11.71
N ARG A 67 -14.38 -7.36 11.84
CA ARG A 67 -14.46 -6.36 10.77
C ARG A 67 -13.81 -6.80 9.47
N VAL A 68 -12.60 -7.36 9.53
CA VAL A 68 -11.93 -7.89 8.33
C VAL A 68 -12.73 -9.05 7.73
N LYS A 69 -13.25 -9.94 8.57
CA LYS A 69 -14.07 -11.10 8.15
C LYS A 69 -15.36 -10.67 7.48
N THR A 70 -16.11 -9.73 8.03
CA THR A 70 -17.39 -9.25 7.47
C THR A 70 -17.17 -8.49 6.16
N LEU A 71 -16.20 -7.57 6.10
CA LEU A 71 -15.91 -6.80 4.88
C LEU A 71 -15.46 -7.68 3.70
N ARG A 72 -14.79 -8.81 3.97
CA ARG A 72 -14.44 -9.83 2.96
C ARG A 72 -15.65 -10.55 2.37
N LYS A 73 -16.76 -10.64 3.12
CA LYS A 73 -18.02 -11.25 2.64
C LYS A 73 -18.84 -10.33 1.74
N GLY A 74 -18.38 -9.11 1.48
CA GLY A 74 -19.12 -8.19 0.60
C GLY A 74 -19.88 -7.09 1.34
N THR A 75 -20.02 -7.14 2.66
CA THR A 75 -20.80 -6.17 3.46
C THR A 75 -20.26 -4.74 3.35
N THR A 76 -21.13 -3.76 3.59
CA THR A 76 -20.73 -2.36 3.80
C THR A 76 -20.06 -2.18 5.17
N ASN A 77 -19.40 -1.04 5.41
CA ASN A 77 -18.85 -0.75 6.74
C ASN A 77 -19.96 -0.57 7.78
N ALA A 78 -21.09 0.05 7.42
CA ALA A 78 -22.24 0.21 8.32
C ALA A 78 -22.79 -1.15 8.78
N GLU A 79 -23.10 -2.05 7.83
CA GLU A 79 -23.54 -3.42 8.12
C GLU A 79 -22.51 -4.19 8.95
N ALA A 80 -21.22 -4.06 8.62
CA ALA A 80 -20.15 -4.71 9.36
C ALA A 80 -20.15 -4.27 10.83
N TRP A 81 -20.32 -2.98 11.11
CA TRP A 81 -20.38 -2.47 12.47
C TRP A 81 -21.63 -2.92 13.23
N GLU A 82 -22.79 -2.99 12.59
CA GLU A 82 -23.99 -3.53 13.23
C GLU A 82 -23.80 -5.00 13.65
N LEU A 83 -23.21 -5.82 12.76
CA LEU A 83 -22.92 -7.22 13.05
C LEU A 83 -21.93 -7.38 14.20
N ILE A 84 -20.85 -6.57 14.21
CA ILE A 84 -19.84 -6.58 15.27
C ILE A 84 -20.47 -6.20 16.61
N MET A 85 -21.24 -5.11 16.65
CA MET A 85 -21.88 -4.64 17.87
C MET A 85 -22.89 -5.64 18.40
N LYS A 86 -23.65 -6.30 17.51
CA LYS A 86 -24.56 -7.40 17.89
C LYS A 86 -23.80 -8.60 18.45
N GLU A 87 -22.74 -9.05 17.79
CA GLU A 87 -21.95 -10.24 18.18
C GLU A 87 -21.21 -10.05 19.51
N LEU A 88 -20.74 -8.83 19.78
CA LEU A 88 -19.98 -8.54 21.01
C LEU A 88 -20.85 -7.97 22.13
N ARG A 89 -22.15 -7.69 21.91
CA ARG A 89 -23.03 -6.97 22.85
C ARG A 89 -22.99 -7.49 24.29
N SER A 90 -23.06 -8.82 24.47
CA SER A 90 -23.07 -9.48 25.78
C SER A 90 -21.68 -9.56 26.42
N LYS A 91 -20.61 -9.38 25.63
CA LYS A 91 -19.22 -9.45 26.09
C LYS A 91 -18.67 -8.10 26.54
N LEU A 92 -19.25 -6.98 26.09
CA LEU A 92 -18.72 -5.63 26.33
C LEU A 92 -19.16 -5.06 27.67
N THR A 93 -18.22 -4.47 28.42
CA THR A 93 -18.58 -3.56 29.52
C THR A 93 -19.19 -2.27 28.97
N GLU A 94 -19.78 -1.45 29.84
CA GLU A 94 -20.29 -0.13 29.44
C GLU A 94 -19.21 0.74 28.80
N LYS A 95 -18.01 0.77 29.40
CA LYS A 95 -16.84 1.49 28.90
C LYS A 95 -16.45 1.02 27.49
N GLU A 96 -16.33 -0.29 27.30
CA GLU A 96 -15.96 -0.86 25.99
C GLU A 96 -17.03 -0.64 24.93
N ARG A 97 -18.31 -0.67 25.32
CA ARG A 97 -19.43 -0.34 24.43
C ARG A 97 -19.35 1.11 23.96
N LYS A 98 -19.16 2.08 24.87
CA LYS A 98 -18.98 3.50 24.52
C LYS A 98 -17.81 3.68 23.54
N TYR A 99 -16.69 3.02 23.82
CA TYR A 99 -15.53 3.04 22.93
C TYR A 99 -15.84 2.49 21.53
N PHE A 100 -16.55 1.37 21.42
CA PHE A 100 -16.88 0.77 20.12
C PHE A 100 -17.95 1.56 19.36
N GLU A 101 -18.90 2.19 20.05
CA GLU A 101 -19.87 3.11 19.43
C GLU A 101 -19.19 4.32 18.80
N LEU A 102 -18.14 4.87 19.43
CA LEU A 102 -17.34 5.92 18.79
C LEU A 102 -16.67 5.42 17.51
N TYR A 103 -16.07 4.22 17.52
CA TYR A 103 -15.52 3.62 16.30
C TYR A 103 -16.58 3.44 15.20
N LYS A 104 -17.75 2.91 15.54
CA LYS A 104 -18.87 2.78 14.61
C LYS A 104 -19.24 4.13 14.02
N LYS A 105 -19.42 5.16 14.86
CA LYS A 105 -19.73 6.53 14.42
C LYS A 105 -18.69 7.08 13.43
N LEU A 106 -17.41 6.91 13.73
CA LEU A 106 -16.33 7.47 12.91
C LEU A 106 -16.13 6.72 11.58
N TYR A 107 -16.28 5.40 11.57
CA TYR A 107 -15.82 4.55 10.44
C TYR A 107 -16.94 3.86 9.64
N SER A 108 -18.20 3.88 10.09
CA SER A 108 -19.32 3.19 9.42
C SER A 108 -19.66 3.76 8.05
N GLN A 109 -19.50 5.07 7.86
CA GLN A 109 -19.85 5.78 6.62
C GLN A 109 -18.80 5.64 5.50
N ASP A 110 -17.65 5.04 5.80
CA ASP A 110 -16.64 4.83 4.77
C ASP A 110 -17.11 3.74 3.81
N THR A 111 -16.88 3.91 2.51
CA THR A 111 -17.18 2.90 1.51
C THR A 111 -15.89 2.21 1.07
N ARG A 112 -15.99 1.26 0.15
CA ARG A 112 -14.82 0.60 -0.45
C ARG A 112 -13.90 1.58 -1.21
N THR A 113 -14.42 2.73 -1.65
CA THR A 113 -13.71 3.73 -2.46
C THR A 113 -13.39 5.02 -1.69
N THR A 114 -14.21 5.39 -0.71
CA THR A 114 -14.08 6.69 -0.02
C THR A 114 -13.14 6.67 1.18
N TRP A 115 -12.68 5.50 1.65
CA TRP A 115 -11.78 5.42 2.80
C TRP A 115 -10.41 6.07 2.56
N LEU A 116 -9.94 6.15 1.31
CA LEU A 116 -8.68 6.81 0.94
C LEU A 116 -8.84 8.33 1.08
N GLY A 117 -8.02 8.95 1.91
CA GLY A 117 -8.09 10.37 2.23
C GLY A 117 -9.12 10.73 3.30
N LYS A 118 -9.91 9.75 3.76
CA LYS A 118 -10.92 9.93 4.84
C LYS A 118 -10.52 9.22 6.12
N SER A 119 -10.13 7.95 6.02
CA SER A 119 -9.73 7.11 7.15
C SER A 119 -8.25 6.78 7.20
N ALA A 120 -7.63 6.69 6.02
CA ALA A 120 -6.20 6.43 5.89
C ALA A 120 -5.68 7.04 4.58
N LEU A 121 -4.35 7.05 4.41
CA LEU A 121 -3.67 7.63 3.24
C LEU A 121 -4.01 9.13 3.07
N ILE A 122 -3.96 9.87 4.19
CA ILE A 122 -4.37 11.28 4.23
C ILE A 122 -3.38 12.12 3.44
N GLY A 123 -2.09 12.01 3.73
CA GLY A 123 -1.02 12.79 3.12
C GLY A 123 -0.95 12.61 1.60
N SER A 124 -0.97 11.38 1.10
CA SER A 124 -0.98 11.10 -0.34
C SER A 124 -2.26 11.60 -1.02
N SER A 125 -3.42 11.46 -0.38
CA SER A 125 -4.67 12.02 -0.90
C SER A 125 -4.63 13.54 -0.99
N ARG A 126 -4.17 14.23 0.07
CA ARG A 126 -4.03 15.69 0.07
C ARG A 126 -3.02 16.18 -0.96
N TRP A 127 -1.93 15.43 -1.13
CA TRP A 127 -0.94 15.74 -2.15
C TRP A 127 -1.53 15.65 -3.55
N VAL A 128 -2.29 14.58 -3.85
CA VAL A 128 -2.97 14.41 -5.14
C VAL A 128 -4.01 15.52 -5.36
N GLU A 129 -4.83 15.84 -4.35
CA GLU A 129 -5.79 16.95 -4.42
C GLU A 129 -5.11 18.28 -4.77
N LYS A 130 -3.99 18.60 -4.09
CA LYS A 130 -3.20 19.80 -4.37
C LYS A 130 -2.60 19.77 -5.78
N ALA A 131 -2.03 18.64 -6.19
CA ALA A 131 -1.44 18.48 -7.51
C ALA A 131 -2.46 18.67 -8.64
N LEU A 132 -3.68 18.19 -8.47
CA LEU A 132 -4.77 18.39 -9.43
C LEU A 132 -5.22 19.85 -9.49
N LYS A 133 -5.37 20.53 -8.35
CA LYS A 133 -5.69 21.97 -8.28
C LYS A 133 -4.62 22.82 -8.98
N GLU A 134 -3.35 22.46 -8.79
CA GLU A 134 -2.21 23.10 -9.44
C GLU A 134 -1.96 22.61 -10.88
N GLN A 135 -2.85 21.75 -11.42
CA GLN A 135 -2.78 21.20 -12.78
C GLN A 135 -1.40 20.58 -13.11
N LYS A 136 -0.77 19.93 -12.13
CA LYS A 136 0.53 19.29 -12.33
C LYS A 136 0.41 18.14 -13.34
N LYS A 137 1.18 18.22 -14.43
CA LYS A 137 1.35 17.09 -15.36
C LYS A 137 2.29 16.05 -14.74
N ILE A 138 1.76 14.87 -14.42
CA ILE A 138 2.49 13.78 -13.78
C ILE A 138 2.60 12.61 -14.75
N LEU A 139 3.83 12.29 -15.17
CA LEU A 139 4.10 11.18 -16.10
C LEU A 139 3.95 9.80 -15.45
N GLY A 140 4.24 9.70 -14.15
CA GLY A 140 4.15 8.45 -13.43
C GLY A 140 4.67 8.55 -12.00
N VAL A 141 4.21 7.63 -11.15
CA VAL A 141 4.62 7.51 -9.74
C VAL A 141 5.17 6.11 -9.48
N ILE A 142 6.34 6.03 -8.85
CA ILE A 142 6.90 4.77 -8.35
C ILE A 142 6.76 4.79 -6.82
N ASN A 143 5.76 4.09 -6.32
CA ASN A 143 5.48 3.96 -4.90
C ASN A 143 6.27 2.78 -4.31
N LEU A 144 7.04 3.03 -3.25
CA LEU A 144 7.80 2.00 -2.53
C LEU A 144 7.04 1.67 -1.24
N GLU A 145 6.53 0.45 -1.14
CA GLU A 145 5.79 -0.02 0.03
C GLU A 145 6.41 -1.34 0.46
N THR A 146 7.08 -1.38 1.62
CA THR A 146 7.84 -2.55 2.12
C THR A 146 8.71 -3.22 1.04
N ILE A 147 10.00 -2.90 0.97
CA ILE A 147 10.88 -3.41 -0.12
C ILE A 147 12.07 -4.21 0.40
N GLY A 148 11.99 -4.69 1.64
CA GLY A 148 13.14 -5.05 2.44
C GLY A 148 13.26 -6.53 2.75
N TYR A 149 12.21 -7.34 2.59
CA TYR A 149 12.22 -8.72 3.05
C TYR A 149 12.09 -9.74 1.90
N THR A 150 12.98 -10.72 1.88
CA THR A 150 12.89 -11.87 0.98
C THR A 150 12.91 -13.18 1.77
N SER A 151 12.34 -14.24 1.18
CA SER A 151 12.46 -15.58 1.74
C SER A 151 12.46 -16.65 0.66
N ALA A 152 13.56 -17.40 0.57
CA ALA A 152 13.70 -18.53 -0.36
C ALA A 152 13.11 -19.85 0.16
N ARG A 153 12.53 -19.85 1.37
CA ARG A 153 11.83 -21.02 1.94
C ARG A 153 10.63 -21.38 1.08
N LYS A 154 10.30 -22.67 0.99
CA LYS A 154 9.07 -23.12 0.30
C LYS A 154 7.86 -22.52 1.04
N HIS A 155 6.83 -22.14 0.29
CA HIS A 155 5.58 -21.57 0.82
C HIS A 155 5.72 -20.29 1.66
N SER A 156 6.84 -19.57 1.54
CA SER A 156 7.06 -18.30 2.23
C SER A 156 6.21 -17.16 1.67
N GLN A 157 5.71 -17.28 0.43
CA GLN A 157 4.79 -16.33 -0.18
C GLN A 157 3.35 -16.86 -0.12
N LYS A 158 2.48 -16.15 0.60
CA LYS A 158 1.03 -16.29 0.50
C LYS A 158 0.55 -15.48 -0.71
N SER A 159 -0.32 -16.04 -1.55
CA SER A 159 -0.86 -15.29 -2.70
C SER A 159 -2.26 -14.77 -2.40
N PRO A 160 -2.50 -13.44 -2.43
CA PRO A 160 -3.85 -12.89 -2.34
C PRO A 160 -4.68 -13.14 -3.60
N MET A 161 -4.04 -13.41 -4.75
CA MET A 161 -4.70 -13.57 -6.06
C MET A 161 -4.80 -15.04 -6.51
N GLY A 162 -4.43 -16.00 -5.65
CA GLY A 162 -4.57 -17.43 -5.91
C GLY A 162 -3.92 -17.87 -7.23
N PHE A 163 -4.68 -18.57 -8.07
CA PHE A 163 -4.21 -19.10 -9.35
C PHE A 163 -3.80 -18.01 -10.37
N LEU A 164 -4.45 -16.84 -10.34
CA LEU A 164 -4.19 -15.74 -11.28
C LEU A 164 -2.73 -15.27 -11.25
N THR A 165 -2.04 -15.47 -10.12
CA THR A 165 -0.62 -15.17 -9.98
C THR A 165 0.26 -15.84 -11.03
N ARG A 166 -0.16 -17.00 -11.56
CA ARG A 166 0.58 -17.76 -12.58
C ARG A 166 0.60 -17.09 -13.96
N LEU A 167 -0.38 -16.23 -14.24
CA LEU A 167 -0.55 -15.55 -15.54
C LEU A 167 0.26 -14.24 -15.63
N PHE A 168 0.78 -13.76 -14.51
CA PHE A 168 1.48 -12.48 -14.47
C PHE A 168 2.89 -12.54 -15.06
N PRO A 169 3.33 -11.49 -15.78
CA PRO A 169 4.71 -11.35 -16.22
C PRO A 169 5.67 -11.47 -15.03
N ARG A 170 6.73 -12.25 -15.20
CA ARG A 170 7.67 -12.55 -14.11
C ARG A 170 9.06 -12.84 -14.63
N TYR A 171 10.03 -12.66 -13.75
CA TYR A 171 11.43 -12.99 -13.99
C TYR A 171 12.03 -13.63 -12.75
N LYS A 172 12.61 -14.83 -12.92
CA LYS A 172 13.26 -15.60 -11.84
C LYS A 172 12.39 -15.84 -10.59
N VAL A 173 11.07 -16.00 -10.79
CA VAL A 173 10.11 -16.30 -9.69
C VAL A 173 9.63 -17.74 -9.75
N ASN A 174 9.78 -18.44 -8.62
CA ASN A 174 9.25 -19.80 -8.46
C ASN A 174 7.88 -19.79 -7.76
N ILE A 175 6.84 -19.45 -8.53
CA ILE A 175 5.45 -19.42 -8.04
C ILE A 175 4.99 -20.81 -7.59
N ARG A 176 5.39 -21.87 -8.29
CA ARG A 176 4.97 -23.26 -7.95
C ARG A 176 5.42 -23.66 -6.53
N LYS A 177 6.62 -23.27 -6.13
CA LYS A 177 7.15 -23.51 -4.77
C LYS A 177 6.75 -22.43 -3.75
N GLY A 178 5.96 -21.43 -4.15
CA GLY A 178 5.51 -20.34 -3.29
C GLY A 178 6.65 -19.58 -2.62
N LYS A 179 7.78 -19.36 -3.31
CA LYS A 179 8.93 -18.62 -2.75
C LYS A 179 8.73 -17.12 -2.87
N GLY A 180 8.86 -16.40 -1.76
CA GLY A 180 8.79 -14.94 -1.66
C GLY A 180 10.14 -14.25 -1.84
N ASN A 181 10.89 -14.57 -2.89
CA ASN A 181 12.21 -13.99 -3.16
C ASN A 181 12.20 -13.07 -4.39
N PHE A 182 11.20 -12.19 -4.48
CA PHE A 182 10.96 -11.30 -5.62
C PHE A 182 10.29 -9.99 -5.20
N ILE A 183 10.40 -8.95 -6.02
CA ILE A 183 9.59 -7.74 -5.88
C ILE A 183 8.26 -7.91 -6.63
N ALA A 184 7.15 -7.66 -5.95
CA ALA A 184 5.86 -7.56 -6.62
C ALA A 184 5.68 -6.13 -7.16
N ILE A 185 5.19 -6.03 -8.40
CA ILE A 185 4.84 -4.78 -9.04
C ILE A 185 3.34 -4.80 -9.27
N THR A 186 2.59 -3.93 -8.63
CA THR A 186 1.15 -3.76 -8.92
C THR A 186 0.93 -2.55 -9.81
N ALA A 187 0.07 -2.71 -10.81
CA ALA A 187 -0.23 -1.68 -11.79
C ALA A 187 -1.70 -1.79 -12.21
N ASP A 188 -2.42 -0.66 -12.21
CA ASP A 188 -3.73 -0.57 -12.83
C ASP A 188 -3.62 -0.48 -14.36
N LYS A 189 -4.75 -0.33 -15.03
CA LYS A 189 -4.82 -0.22 -16.49
C LYS A 189 -4.00 0.97 -17.03
N ASN A 190 -4.00 2.10 -16.34
CA ASN A 190 -3.31 3.33 -16.76
C ASN A 190 -1.79 3.23 -16.56
N SER A 191 -1.34 2.33 -15.69
CA SER A 191 0.06 2.18 -15.30
C SER A 191 0.82 1.09 -16.08
N LYS A 192 0.19 0.52 -17.13
CA LYS A 192 0.78 -0.55 -17.96
C LYS A 192 2.18 -0.22 -18.47
N GLN A 193 2.32 0.94 -19.09
CA GLN A 193 3.58 1.33 -19.71
C GLN A 193 4.64 1.63 -18.64
N LEU A 194 4.26 2.28 -17.55
CA LEU A 194 5.13 2.54 -16.41
C LEU A 194 5.68 1.24 -15.80
N ALA A 195 4.81 0.25 -15.57
CA ALA A 195 5.21 -1.07 -15.09
C ALA A 195 6.17 -1.78 -16.05
N LYS A 196 5.89 -1.70 -17.36
CA LYS A 196 6.77 -2.24 -18.41
C LYS A 196 8.14 -1.59 -18.42
N THR A 197 8.20 -0.27 -18.31
CA THR A 197 9.46 0.47 -18.19
C THR A 197 10.25 0.01 -16.97
N PHE A 198 9.60 -0.17 -15.82
CA PHE A 198 10.25 -0.63 -14.59
C PHE A 198 10.76 -2.09 -14.69
N TYR A 199 9.90 -3.05 -15.03
CA TYR A 199 10.31 -4.46 -15.00
C TYR A 199 11.34 -4.80 -16.09
N ARG A 200 11.42 -4.01 -17.17
CA ARG A 200 12.53 -4.11 -18.13
C ARG A 200 13.88 -3.83 -17.48
N GLN A 201 13.95 -2.86 -16.57
CA GLN A 201 15.20 -2.57 -15.84
C GLN A 201 15.59 -3.70 -14.90
N CYS A 202 14.62 -4.36 -14.27
CA CYS A 202 14.86 -5.51 -13.39
C CYS A 202 15.65 -6.64 -14.10
N ARG A 203 15.46 -6.79 -15.42
CA ARG A 203 16.11 -7.83 -16.24
C ARG A 203 17.53 -7.49 -16.67
N ARG A 204 18.02 -6.26 -16.45
CA ARG A 204 19.40 -5.89 -16.77
C ARG A 204 20.37 -6.79 -16.01
N LYS A 205 21.41 -7.30 -16.68
CA LYS A 205 22.40 -8.20 -16.06
C LYS A 205 23.02 -7.62 -14.78
N THR A 206 23.23 -6.30 -14.76
CA THR A 206 23.78 -5.55 -13.62
C THR A 206 22.83 -5.40 -12.43
N ILE A 207 21.53 -5.62 -12.61
CA ILE A 207 20.49 -5.48 -11.57
C ILE A 207 19.95 -6.86 -11.19
N ASN A 208 19.50 -7.64 -12.18
CA ASN A 208 19.06 -9.03 -12.02
C ASN A 208 18.07 -9.22 -10.84
N LEU A 209 17.06 -8.37 -10.79
CA LEU A 209 16.04 -8.35 -9.73
C LEU A 209 14.88 -9.28 -10.10
N PRO A 210 14.62 -10.38 -9.35
CA PRO A 210 13.44 -11.19 -9.56
C PRO A 210 12.17 -10.37 -9.32
N TYR A 211 11.19 -10.46 -10.22
CA TYR A 211 9.94 -9.72 -10.11
C TYR A 211 8.72 -10.53 -10.51
N LEU A 212 7.57 -10.14 -9.99
CA LEU A 212 6.25 -10.56 -10.43
C LEU A 212 5.37 -9.32 -10.64
N CYS A 213 4.85 -9.13 -11.84
CA CYS A 213 4.07 -7.95 -12.21
C CYS A 213 2.57 -8.27 -12.22
N ALA A 214 1.90 -8.00 -11.10
CA ALA A 214 0.45 -8.11 -10.96
C ALA A 214 -0.25 -6.92 -11.63
N GLN A 215 -0.42 -7.04 -12.94
CA GLN A 215 -1.16 -6.05 -13.71
C GLN A 215 -2.67 -6.32 -13.65
N ILE A 216 -3.46 -5.28 -13.42
CA ILE A 216 -4.93 -5.34 -13.31
C ILE A 216 -5.56 -4.53 -14.45
N PRO A 217 -5.51 -5.01 -15.70
CA PRO A 217 -5.78 -4.16 -16.86
C PRO A 217 -7.27 -3.91 -17.15
N PHE A 218 -8.20 -4.68 -16.56
CA PHE A 218 -9.62 -4.65 -16.94
C PHE A 218 -10.56 -4.05 -15.89
N LEU A 219 -10.05 -3.67 -14.72
CA LEU A 219 -10.90 -3.13 -13.65
C LEU A 219 -10.77 -1.61 -13.57
N SER A 220 -11.88 -0.92 -13.35
CA SER A 220 -11.87 0.47 -12.87
C SER A 220 -11.38 0.53 -11.43
N PHE A 221 -11.12 1.74 -10.92
CA PHE A 221 -10.78 1.95 -9.52
C PHE A 221 -11.84 1.33 -8.57
N GLU A 222 -13.13 1.52 -8.87
CA GLU A 222 -14.26 0.95 -8.14
C GLU A 222 -14.25 -0.59 -8.20
N GLY A 223 -13.95 -1.14 -9.39
CA GLY A 223 -13.80 -2.57 -9.59
C GLY A 223 -12.68 -3.17 -8.75
N ILE A 224 -11.51 -2.49 -8.69
CA ILE A 224 -10.38 -2.86 -7.84
C ILE A 224 -10.77 -2.75 -6.36
N ALA A 225 -11.38 -1.64 -5.96
CA ALA A 225 -11.84 -1.43 -4.59
C ALA A 225 -12.83 -2.51 -4.12
N LYS A 226 -13.68 -3.01 -5.03
CA LYS A 226 -14.65 -4.08 -4.76
C LYS A 226 -14.01 -5.46 -4.68
N ARG A 227 -13.11 -5.80 -5.62
CA ARG A 227 -12.63 -7.19 -5.83
C ARG A 227 -11.23 -7.47 -5.28
N ALA A 228 -10.40 -6.44 -5.13
CA ALA A 228 -8.98 -6.56 -4.81
C ALA A 228 -8.51 -5.44 -3.88
N ARG A 229 -9.31 -5.10 -2.86
CA ARG A 229 -9.01 -3.98 -1.94
C ARG A 229 -7.60 -4.01 -1.35
N ASP A 230 -7.03 -5.19 -1.11
CA ASP A 230 -5.66 -5.33 -0.59
C ASP A 230 -4.61 -4.65 -1.47
N VAL A 231 -4.85 -4.51 -2.78
CA VAL A 231 -3.92 -3.81 -3.66
C VAL A 231 -3.94 -2.29 -3.46
N LEU A 232 -4.97 -1.72 -2.83
CA LEU A 232 -5.11 -0.26 -2.63
C LEU A 232 -4.53 0.23 -1.29
N ARG A 233 -3.82 -0.62 -0.53
CA ARG A 233 -3.40 -0.36 0.86
C ARG A 233 -2.20 0.56 1.03
N SER A 234 -1.79 1.30 -0.01
CA SER A 234 -0.62 2.16 0.02
C SER A 234 -0.81 3.41 -0.84
N ASP A 235 0.16 4.33 -0.78
CA ASP A 235 0.06 5.70 -1.28
C ASP A 235 -0.12 5.84 -2.80
N HIS A 236 0.05 4.77 -3.58
CA HIS A 236 -0.34 4.75 -4.98
C HIS A 236 -1.87 4.80 -5.20
N GLY A 237 -2.66 4.36 -4.23
CA GLY A 237 -4.13 4.27 -4.33
C GLY A 237 -4.81 5.60 -4.70
N PRO A 238 -4.50 6.72 -4.01
CA PRO A 238 -5.04 8.03 -4.38
C PRO A 238 -4.67 8.48 -5.80
N PHE A 239 -3.48 8.12 -6.31
CA PHE A 239 -3.09 8.43 -7.69
C PHE A 239 -3.94 7.64 -8.70
N TRP A 240 -4.15 6.34 -8.46
CA TRP A 240 -5.05 5.54 -9.30
C TRP A 240 -6.47 6.08 -9.30
N ARG A 241 -6.98 6.53 -8.14
CA ARG A 241 -8.31 7.16 -8.06
C ARG A 241 -8.41 8.42 -8.92
N ALA A 242 -7.33 9.18 -9.01
CA ALA A 242 -7.23 10.38 -9.85
C ALA A 242 -6.85 10.10 -11.31
N GLY A 243 -6.73 8.82 -11.72
CA GLY A 243 -6.30 8.45 -13.07
C GLY A 243 -4.82 8.71 -13.38
N ILE A 244 -4.00 9.03 -12.36
CA ILE A 244 -2.57 9.28 -12.51
C ILE A 244 -1.83 7.93 -12.55
N PRO A 245 -0.97 7.66 -13.56
CA PRO A 245 -0.19 6.43 -13.61
C PRO A 245 0.70 6.26 -12.38
N ALA A 246 0.57 5.12 -11.70
CA ALA A 246 1.37 4.77 -10.53
C ALA A 246 1.63 3.26 -10.46
N ILE A 247 2.83 2.86 -10.05
CA ILE A 247 3.11 1.46 -9.70
C ILE A 247 3.47 1.37 -8.23
N MET A 248 3.04 0.31 -7.55
CA MET A 248 3.54 -0.03 -6.23
C MET A 248 4.54 -1.19 -6.34
N LEU A 249 5.71 -0.97 -5.75
CA LEU A 249 6.76 -1.95 -5.58
C LEU A 249 6.68 -2.44 -4.14
N THR A 250 6.49 -3.75 -3.95
CA THR A 250 6.31 -4.34 -2.63
C THR A 250 6.91 -5.73 -2.51
N ASP A 251 7.49 -6.01 -1.35
CA ASP A 251 7.87 -7.33 -0.89
C ASP A 251 6.67 -8.14 -0.38
N THR A 252 5.46 -7.60 -0.57
CA THR A 252 4.15 -8.16 -0.24
C THR A 252 3.81 -8.17 1.25
N ALA A 253 4.57 -7.44 2.08
CA ALA A 253 4.22 -7.15 3.47
C ALA A 253 3.71 -8.40 4.22
N ASN A 254 2.53 -8.32 4.83
CA ASN A 254 1.92 -9.40 5.62
C ASN A 254 1.65 -10.73 4.86
N PHE A 255 1.84 -10.77 3.53
CA PHE A 255 1.77 -12.01 2.74
C PHE A 255 3.08 -12.80 2.73
N ARG A 256 4.19 -12.19 3.15
CA ARG A 256 5.53 -12.80 3.19
C ARG A 256 6.24 -12.59 4.52
N TYR A 257 6.13 -11.38 5.06
CA TYR A 257 6.87 -10.91 6.22
C TYR A 257 6.06 -11.09 7.51
N PRO A 258 6.47 -12.00 8.42
CA PRO A 258 5.69 -12.33 9.61
C PRO A 258 5.75 -11.26 10.71
N TYR A 259 6.74 -10.35 10.67
CA TYR A 259 6.96 -9.33 11.70
C TYR A 259 6.28 -7.99 11.38
N TYR A 260 5.58 -7.91 10.24
CA TYR A 260 4.83 -6.71 9.82
C TYR A 260 3.87 -6.25 10.93
N HIS A 261 3.91 -4.95 11.27
CA HIS A 261 3.13 -4.33 12.37
C HIS A 261 3.41 -4.88 13.76
N THR A 262 4.64 -5.35 13.98
CA THR A 262 5.07 -5.79 15.31
C THR A 262 6.32 -5.03 15.74
N ARG A 263 6.62 -5.04 17.04
CA ARG A 263 7.90 -4.50 17.54
C ARG A 263 9.11 -5.28 17.05
N ALA A 264 8.91 -6.48 16.51
CA ALA A 264 9.97 -7.27 15.89
C ALA A 264 10.29 -6.81 14.45
N ASP A 265 9.57 -5.81 13.91
CA ASP A 265 9.92 -5.21 12.62
C ASP A 265 11.20 -4.38 12.76
N THR A 266 12.33 -5.01 12.48
CA THR A 266 13.67 -4.51 12.84
C THR A 266 14.66 -4.76 11.72
N ILE A 267 15.71 -3.93 11.68
CA ILE A 267 16.66 -3.84 10.57
C ILE A 267 17.40 -5.14 10.25
N ASP A 268 17.60 -6.02 11.25
CA ASP A 268 18.30 -7.29 11.10
C ASP A 268 17.54 -8.33 10.25
N LYS A 269 16.25 -8.08 9.96
CA LYS A 269 15.47 -8.92 9.04
C LYS A 269 15.57 -8.47 7.58
N LEU A 270 16.22 -7.35 7.29
CA LEU A 270 16.26 -6.79 5.95
C LEU A 270 17.31 -7.47 5.06
N ASP A 271 16.92 -7.75 3.83
CA ASP A 271 17.79 -8.19 2.74
C ASP A 271 18.31 -6.96 1.98
N PHE A 272 19.50 -6.49 2.37
CA PHE A 272 20.11 -5.29 1.80
C PHE A 272 20.53 -5.46 0.32
N ASP A 273 20.87 -6.67 -0.12
CA ASP A 273 21.16 -6.92 -1.54
C ASP A 273 19.88 -6.79 -2.37
N PHE A 274 18.76 -7.30 -1.88
CA PHE A 274 17.46 -7.09 -2.50
C PHE A 274 17.05 -5.61 -2.53
N ILE A 275 17.19 -4.88 -1.42
CA ILE A 275 16.92 -3.43 -1.36
C ILE A 275 17.79 -2.66 -2.35
N LYS A 276 19.08 -3.01 -2.46
CA LYS A 276 20.01 -2.41 -3.42
C LYS A 276 19.52 -2.62 -4.85
N LYS A 277 19.12 -3.85 -5.20
CA LYS A 277 18.60 -4.16 -6.55
C LYS A 277 17.29 -3.44 -6.85
N VAL A 278 16.37 -3.35 -5.89
CA VAL A 278 15.14 -2.54 -6.02
C VAL A 278 15.49 -1.07 -6.26
N THR A 279 16.42 -0.53 -5.48
CA THR A 279 16.89 0.87 -5.62
C THR A 279 17.50 1.13 -7.00
N GLN A 280 18.38 0.25 -7.48
CA GLN A 280 18.98 0.34 -8.81
C GLN A 280 17.92 0.27 -9.92
N ALA A 281 16.94 -0.63 -9.81
CA ALA A 281 15.84 -0.75 -10.76
C ALA A 281 14.98 0.52 -10.79
N THR A 282 14.67 1.09 -9.61
CA THR A 282 13.93 2.35 -9.48
C THR A 282 14.68 3.50 -10.15
N ILE A 283 15.97 3.68 -9.87
CA ILE A 283 16.79 4.72 -10.50
C ILE A 283 16.79 4.52 -12.02
N ALA A 284 17.09 3.32 -12.50
CA ALA A 284 17.12 3.02 -13.93
C ALA A 284 15.78 3.28 -14.62
N ALA A 285 14.66 2.97 -13.95
CA ALA A 285 13.32 3.17 -14.48
C ALA A 285 12.98 4.66 -14.54
N THR A 286 13.29 5.43 -13.49
CA THR A 286 13.15 6.89 -13.49
C THR A 286 13.98 7.52 -14.60
N MET A 287 15.24 7.09 -14.78
CA MET A 287 16.11 7.56 -15.85
C MET A 287 15.55 7.27 -17.25
N ALA A 288 14.94 6.10 -17.44
CA ALA A 288 14.27 5.76 -18.70
C ALA A 288 13.07 6.69 -18.94
N LEU A 289 12.21 6.91 -17.94
CA LEU A 289 11.03 7.78 -18.06
C LEU A 289 11.37 9.24 -18.38
N ILE A 290 12.47 9.75 -17.82
CA ILE A 290 12.88 11.14 -18.08
C ILE A 290 13.58 11.30 -19.43
N LYS A 291 14.14 10.23 -20.03
CA LYS A 291 14.77 10.24 -21.36
C LYS A 291 13.81 9.89 -22.50
N ASP A 292 12.83 9.01 -22.28
CA ASP A 292 11.96 8.41 -23.33
C ASP A 292 10.88 9.34 -23.91
N SER A 293 10.81 10.62 -23.53
CA SER A 293 10.05 11.56 -24.38
C SER A 293 10.99 12.00 -25.48
N LYS A 294 10.83 11.42 -26.68
CA LYS A 294 11.28 12.08 -27.90
C LYS A 294 10.87 13.56 -27.83
N ASP A 295 11.75 14.44 -28.29
CA ASP A 295 11.41 15.82 -28.59
C ASP A 295 10.07 15.83 -29.33
N ASP A 296 9.01 16.37 -28.70
CA ASP A 296 7.77 16.78 -29.40
C ASP A 296 8.03 18.08 -30.21
N SER A 297 9.23 18.23 -30.76
CA SER A 297 9.67 19.33 -31.60
C SER A 297 10.59 18.79 -32.70
N ASN A 298 10.02 17.98 -33.59
CA ASN A 298 10.55 17.93 -34.96
C ASN A 298 9.42 17.63 -35.96
N PRO A 299 8.69 18.66 -36.43
CA PRO A 299 7.92 18.55 -37.66
C PRO A 299 8.88 18.88 -38.81
N GLN A 300 9.63 17.89 -39.30
CA GLN A 300 10.25 17.94 -40.62
C GLN A 300 10.73 16.55 -41.06
N ASN A 301 10.40 16.22 -42.31
CA ASN A 301 10.49 14.96 -43.05
C ASN A 301 9.26 14.06 -42.79
N ASP A 302 8.24 13.99 -43.64
CA ASP A 302 8.18 14.08 -45.10
C ASP A 302 6.92 14.79 -45.61
#